data_AF-A0A851UXM2-F1
#
_entry.id   AF-A0A851UXM2-F1
#
_cell.length_a   1.000
_cell.length_b   1.000
_cell.length_c   1.000
_cell.angle_alpha   90.00
_cell.angle_beta   90.00
_cell.angle_gamma   90.00
#
_symmetry.space_group_name_H-M   'P 1'
#
loop_
_entity.id
_entity.type
_entity.pdbx_description
1 polymer ?
#
loop_
_entity_poly.entity_id
_entity_poly.type
_entity_poly.pdbx_seq_one_letter_code
_entity_poly.pdbx_strand_id
1 'polypeptide(L)'
;MESMSNAPFYMPRTPATFGHVSALDAIVKDGLTDVYGDYPMGNCAEETAKKHQITREDQDAFCLESYRKAADAWKSGAFANEIAPVTLKTRAGDVVVAEDEEYKKIKPEKVSSLKPVFKKDGTVTAANASNLNDGASA
;
A
#
# COMPACT_ATOMS: atom_id res chain seq x y z
N MET A 1 14.01 -2.97 7.23
CA MET A 1 12.88 -3.86 7.52
C MET A 1 11.73 -2.98 7.91
N GLU A 2 10.60 -3.13 7.23
CA GLU A 2 9.36 -2.42 7.49
C GLU A 2 8.26 -3.44 7.78
N SER A 3 7.41 -3.15 8.76
CA SER A 3 6.20 -3.95 8.98
C SER A 3 5.02 -3.04 9.34
N MET A 4 4.33 -2.59 8.29
CA MET A 4 3.16 -1.74 8.40
C MET A 4 2.01 -2.45 9.13
N SER A 5 1.87 -3.78 8.98
CA SER A 5 0.83 -4.56 9.67
C SER A 5 0.97 -4.54 11.20
N ASN A 6 2.18 -4.31 11.72
CA ASN A 6 2.47 -4.28 13.16
C ASN A 6 2.58 -2.84 13.72
N ALA A 7 2.25 -1.83 12.92
CA ALA A 7 2.33 -0.44 13.35
C ALA A 7 1.35 -0.18 14.51
N PRO A 8 1.79 0.50 15.60
CA PRO A 8 0.96 0.74 16.76
C PRO A 8 0.02 1.95 16.56
N PHE A 9 -0.90 2.12 17.50
CA PHE A 9 -1.60 3.40 17.69
C PHE A 9 -0.93 4.19 18.82
N TYR A 10 -0.76 5.49 18.62
CA TYR A 10 -0.27 6.41 19.63
C TYR A 10 -1.40 6.99 20.47
N MET A 11 -1.17 7.04 21.77
CA MET A 11 -2.05 7.70 22.73
C MET A 11 -1.28 8.80 23.47
N PRO A 12 -1.91 9.95 23.77
CA PRO A 12 -1.27 10.98 24.56
C PRO A 12 -0.96 10.46 25.96
N ARG A 13 0.27 10.72 26.43
CA ARG A 13 0.73 10.29 27.76
C ARG A 13 -0.09 10.92 28.89
N THR A 14 -0.48 12.18 28.73
CA THR A 14 -1.30 12.89 29.70
C THR A 14 -2.76 12.79 29.29
N PRO A 15 -3.64 12.16 30.09
CA PRO A 15 -5.05 12.08 29.77
C PRO A 15 -5.69 13.46 29.84
N ALA A 16 -6.72 13.67 29.01
CA ALA A 16 -7.53 14.88 29.11
C ALA A 16 -8.19 14.94 30.50
N THR A 17 -8.10 16.09 31.17
CA THR A 17 -8.75 16.31 32.47
C THR A 17 -10.27 16.12 32.39
N PHE A 18 -10.86 16.46 31.23
CA PHE A 18 -12.25 16.21 30.87
C PHE A 18 -12.36 16.22 29.34
N GLY A 19 -13.14 15.31 28.75
CA GLY A 19 -13.36 15.24 27.30
C GLY A 19 -12.81 13.97 26.62
N HIS A 20 -12.82 13.97 25.29
CA HIS A 20 -12.42 12.81 24.47
C HIS A 20 -10.91 12.77 24.24
N VAL A 21 -10.38 11.55 24.12
CA VAL A 21 -8.99 11.28 23.71
C VAL A 21 -9.03 10.41 22.45
N SER A 22 -8.26 10.80 21.44
CA SER A 22 -8.13 10.04 20.20
C SER A 22 -6.81 9.30 20.14
N ALA A 23 -6.86 8.06 19.64
CA ALA A 23 -5.69 7.31 19.25
C ALA A 23 -5.26 7.73 17.84
N LEU A 24 -3.97 7.94 17.63
CA LEU A 24 -3.40 8.28 16.32
C LEU A 24 -2.80 7.02 15.70
N ASP A 25 -3.14 6.74 14.44
CA ASP A 25 -2.53 5.67 13.67
C ASP A 25 -1.08 6.04 13.31
N ALA A 26 -0.10 5.20 13.67
CA ALA A 26 1.30 5.45 13.37
C ALA A 26 1.59 5.45 11.86
N ILE A 27 0.92 4.60 11.08
CA ILE A 27 1.11 4.52 9.62
C ILE A 27 0.74 5.86 8.99
N VAL A 28 -0.44 6.37 9.35
CA VAL A 28 -0.95 7.64 8.82
C VAL A 28 -0.04 8.77 9.28
N LYS A 29 0.23 8.86 10.58
CA LYS A 29 0.96 9.98 11.16
C LYS A 29 2.41 10.06 10.70
N ASP A 30 3.12 8.93 10.71
CA ASP A 30 4.57 8.93 10.54
C ASP A 30 4.99 8.59 9.10
N GLY A 31 4.14 7.90 8.34
CA GLY A 31 4.48 7.40 6.99
C GLY A 31 3.68 8.00 5.84
N LEU A 32 2.38 8.28 6.03
CA LEU A 32 1.46 8.56 4.91
C LEU A 32 0.80 9.94 4.92
N THR A 33 1.14 10.82 5.86
CA THR A 33 0.64 12.20 5.90
C THR A 33 1.76 13.18 5.55
N ASP A 34 1.48 14.12 4.65
CA ASP A 34 2.39 15.22 4.34
C ASP A 34 2.45 16.20 5.52
N VAL A 35 3.65 16.50 5.99
CA VAL A 35 3.86 17.35 7.18
C VAL A 35 3.49 18.81 6.91
N TYR A 36 3.56 19.27 5.66
CA TYR A 36 3.32 20.67 5.30
C TYR A 36 1.88 20.95 4.88
N GLY A 37 1.28 19.99 4.17
CA GLY A 37 -0.08 20.05 3.65
C GLY A 37 -1.14 19.47 4.58
N ASP A 38 -0.75 18.67 5.58
CA ASP A 38 -1.64 17.97 6.51
C ASP A 38 -2.71 17.13 5.78
N TYR A 39 -2.28 16.41 4.75
CA TYR A 39 -3.14 15.53 3.96
C TYR A 39 -2.43 14.22 3.56
N PRO A 40 -3.18 13.16 3.22
CA PRO A 40 -2.60 11.88 2.83
C PRO A 40 -1.74 11.94 1.56
N MET A 41 -0.70 11.12 1.46
CA MET A 41 0.17 11.02 0.27
C MET A 41 -0.59 10.82 -1.05
N GLY A 42 -1.75 10.16 -1.03
CA GLY A 42 -2.58 10.01 -2.22
C GLY A 42 -3.06 11.34 -2.83
N ASN A 43 -3.24 12.38 -2.02
CA ASN A 43 -3.55 13.73 -2.52
C ASN A 43 -2.33 14.35 -3.23
N CYS A 44 -1.09 14.04 -2.82
CA CYS A 44 0.09 14.44 -3.59
C CYS A 44 0.08 13.80 -4.99
N ALA A 45 -0.34 12.53 -5.08
CA ALA A 45 -0.48 11.83 -6.35
C ALA A 45 -1.57 12.46 -7.24
N GLU A 46 -2.70 12.86 -6.67
CA GLU A 46 -3.76 13.60 -7.38
C GLU A 46 -3.23 14.93 -7.97
N GLU A 47 -2.48 15.71 -7.18
CA GLU A 47 -1.91 16.97 -7.67
C GLU A 47 -0.84 16.74 -8.74
N THR A 48 -0.07 15.66 -8.63
CA THR A 48 0.89 15.24 -9.65
C THR A 48 0.18 14.86 -10.95
N ALA A 49 -0.86 14.02 -10.86
CA ALA A 49 -1.66 13.62 -12.01
C ALA A 49 -2.27 14.83 -12.71
N LYS A 50 -2.82 15.79 -11.94
CA LYS A 50 -3.35 17.05 -12.48
C LYS A 50 -2.27 17.90 -13.17
N LYS A 51 -1.13 18.09 -12.51
CA LYS A 51 -0.02 18.92 -13.04
C LYS A 51 0.54 18.37 -14.34
N HIS A 52 0.67 17.04 -14.43
CA HIS A 52 1.24 16.35 -15.58
C HIS A 52 0.19 15.83 -16.56
N GLN A 53 -1.09 16.11 -16.32
CA GLN A 53 -2.22 15.67 -17.17
C GLN A 53 -2.25 14.15 -17.35
N ILE A 54 -1.89 13.40 -16.32
CA ILE A 54 -1.94 11.94 -16.31
C ILE A 54 -3.41 11.55 -16.10
N THR A 55 -3.99 10.89 -17.08
CA THR A 55 -5.42 10.53 -17.02
C THR A 55 -5.66 9.36 -16.09
N ARG A 56 -6.93 9.12 -15.74
CA ARG A 56 -7.34 7.94 -14.97
C ARG A 56 -7.04 6.66 -15.75
N GLU A 57 -7.29 6.70 -17.04
CA GLU A 57 -7.08 5.60 -17.97
C GLU A 57 -5.60 5.22 -18.07
N ASP A 58 -4.70 6.21 -18.11
CA ASP A 58 -3.25 5.98 -18.10
C ASP A 58 -2.79 5.29 -16.80
N GLN A 59 -3.30 5.73 -15.65
CA GLN A 59 -2.99 5.14 -14.35
C GLN A 59 -3.46 3.69 -14.25
N ASP A 60 -4.69 3.43 -14.69
CA ASP A 60 -5.27 2.08 -14.67
C ASP A 60 -4.55 1.15 -15.67
N ALA A 61 -4.21 1.64 -16.86
CA ALA A 61 -3.45 0.88 -17.85
C ALA A 61 -2.05 0.54 -17.32
N PHE A 62 -1.37 1.49 -16.68
CA PHE A 62 -0.07 1.27 -16.06
C PHE A 62 -0.14 0.24 -14.92
N CYS A 63 -1.18 0.33 -14.07
CA CYS A 63 -1.45 -0.65 -13.02
C CYS A 63 -1.57 -2.06 -13.61
N LEU A 64 -2.45 -2.27 -14.58
CA LEU A 64 -2.69 -3.58 -15.19
C LEU A 64 -1.41 -4.16 -15.82
N GLU A 65 -0.62 -3.32 -16.48
CA GLU A 65 0.65 -3.74 -17.06
C GLU A 65 1.70 -4.08 -15.99
N SER A 66 1.72 -3.36 -14.87
CA SER A 66 2.60 -3.67 -13.73
C SER A 66 2.30 -5.05 -13.15
N TYR A 67 1.01 -5.35 -12.90
CA TYR A 67 0.57 -6.65 -12.41
C TYR A 67 0.87 -7.78 -13.41
N ARG A 68 0.67 -7.54 -14.71
CA ARG A 68 1.03 -8.51 -15.76
C ARG A 68 2.52 -8.84 -15.73
N LYS A 69 3.38 -7.81 -15.68
CA LYS A 69 4.85 -7.99 -15.61
C LYS A 69 5.27 -8.74 -14.34
N ALA A 70 4.68 -8.40 -13.19
CA ALA A 70 4.96 -9.09 -11.93
C ALA A 70 4.58 -10.58 -12.03
N ALA A 71 3.40 -10.90 -12.58
CA ALA A 71 2.97 -12.28 -12.79
C ALA A 71 3.90 -13.06 -13.73
N ASP A 72 4.34 -12.44 -14.84
CA ASP A 72 5.27 -13.04 -15.79
C ASP A 72 6.66 -13.26 -15.16
N ALA A 73 7.15 -12.32 -14.34
CA ALA A 73 8.42 -12.44 -13.63
C ALA A 73 8.39 -13.58 -12.60
N TRP A 74 7.32 -13.70 -11.82
CA TRP A 74 7.13 -14.85 -10.91
C TRP A 74 7.04 -16.17 -11.66
N LYS A 75 6.25 -16.21 -12.75
CA LYS A 75 6.08 -17.42 -13.58
C LYS A 75 7.39 -17.88 -14.23
N SER A 76 8.25 -16.95 -14.63
CA SER A 76 9.56 -17.25 -15.22
C SER A 76 10.65 -17.56 -14.19
N GLY A 77 10.36 -17.40 -12.90
CA GLY A 77 11.34 -17.60 -11.82
C GLY A 77 12.39 -16.49 -11.72
N ALA A 78 12.10 -15.30 -12.25
CA ALA A 78 13.04 -14.17 -12.23
C ALA A 78 13.50 -13.82 -10.80
N PHE A 79 12.61 -13.97 -9.83
CA PHE A 79 12.86 -13.64 -8.42
C PHE A 79 13.51 -14.77 -7.61
N ALA A 80 13.81 -15.92 -8.21
CA ALA A 80 14.30 -17.10 -7.49
C ALA A 80 15.63 -16.85 -6.76
N ASN A 81 16.47 -15.93 -7.25
CA ASN A 81 17.79 -15.63 -6.68
C ASN A 81 17.77 -14.51 -5.64
N GLU A 82 16.70 -13.71 -5.56
CA GLU A 82 16.62 -12.54 -4.68
C GLU A 82 15.70 -12.76 -3.47
N ILE A 83 14.83 -13.77 -3.51
CA ILE A 83 13.89 -14.05 -2.43
C ILE A 83 14.51 -15.01 -1.41
N ALA A 84 14.68 -14.52 -0.18
CA ALA A 84 15.00 -15.35 0.97
C ALA A 84 13.70 -15.85 1.65
N PRO A 85 13.43 -17.16 1.70
CA PRO A 85 12.24 -17.69 2.37
C PRO A 85 12.20 -17.34 3.86
N VAL A 86 11.02 -16.93 4.34
CA VAL A 86 10.76 -16.65 5.76
C VAL A 86 9.90 -17.76 6.34
N THR A 87 10.42 -18.46 7.35
CA THR A 87 9.69 -19.53 8.05
C THR A 87 9.03 -19.00 9.32
N LEU A 88 7.70 -19.04 9.35
CA LEU A 88 6.86 -18.70 10.50
C LEU A 88 6.52 -19.96 11.29
N LYS A 89 6.95 -20.02 12.55
CA LYS A 89 6.60 -21.14 13.45
C LYS A 89 5.22 -20.92 14.03
N THR A 90 4.28 -21.81 13.71
CA THR A 90 2.92 -21.77 14.25
C THR A 90 2.65 -22.98 15.14
N ARG A 91 1.57 -22.94 15.93
CA ARG A 91 1.14 -24.09 16.74
C ARG A 91 0.76 -25.32 15.89
N ALA A 92 0.35 -25.10 14.63
CA ALA A 92 -0.05 -26.15 13.70
C ALA A 92 1.11 -26.66 12.83
N GLY A 93 2.32 -26.09 12.99
CA GLY A 93 3.50 -26.39 12.19
C GLY A 93 4.13 -25.14 11.57
N ASP A 94 5.19 -25.34 10.80
CA ASP A 94 5.93 -24.28 10.14
C ASP A 94 5.24 -23.86 8.83
N VAL A 95 5.10 -22.55 8.61
CA VAL A 95 4.60 -21.95 7.38
C VAL A 95 5.75 -21.20 6.71
N VAL A 96 6.06 -21.55 5.46
CA VAL A 96 7.13 -20.90 4.70
C VAL A 96 6.53 -19.89 3.73
N VAL A 97 6.95 -18.63 3.84
CA VAL A 97 6.62 -17.55 2.92
C VAL A 97 7.83 -17.33 2.01
N ALA A 98 7.68 -17.62 0.72
CA ALA A 98 8.76 -17.54 -0.27
C ALA A 98 8.31 -16.91 -1.60
N GLU A 99 7.12 -16.33 -1.63
CA GLU A 99 6.51 -15.75 -2.82
C GLU A 99 5.76 -14.47 -2.46
N ASP A 100 5.83 -13.45 -3.31
CA ASP A 100 5.00 -12.24 -3.19
C ASP A 100 3.52 -12.62 -3.35
N GLU A 101 2.69 -12.12 -2.44
CA GLU A 101 1.27 -12.44 -2.41
C GLU A 101 0.40 -11.47 -3.20
N GLU A 102 0.90 -10.27 -3.50
CA GLU A 102 0.06 -9.15 -3.92
C GLU A 102 -0.31 -9.23 -5.39
N TYR A 103 0.63 -9.61 -6.26
CA TYR A 103 0.40 -9.64 -7.70
C TYR A 103 -0.77 -10.56 -8.12
N LYS A 104 -1.17 -11.50 -7.25
CA LYS A 104 -2.27 -12.45 -7.46
C LYS A 104 -3.65 -11.88 -7.08
N LYS A 105 -3.71 -10.77 -6.34
CA LYS A 105 -4.94 -10.24 -5.75
C LYS A 105 -5.71 -9.28 -6.67
N ILE A 106 -5.07 -8.80 -7.74
CA ILE A 106 -5.71 -7.89 -8.69
C ILE A 106 -6.91 -8.54 -9.40
N LYS A 107 -7.96 -7.76 -9.61
CA LYS A 107 -9.14 -8.12 -10.40
C LYS A 107 -9.22 -7.17 -11.59
N PRO A 108 -8.58 -7.51 -12.74
CA PRO A 108 -8.43 -6.59 -13.88
C PRO A 108 -9.75 -5.95 -14.31
N GLU A 109 -10.82 -6.72 -14.31
CA GLU A 109 -12.17 -6.30 -14.69
C GLU A 109 -12.79 -5.25 -13.76
N LYS A 110 -12.27 -5.12 -12.54
CA LYS A 110 -12.78 -4.16 -11.54
C LYS A 110 -12.01 -2.86 -11.50
N VAL A 111 -10.78 -2.81 -12.05
CA VAL A 111 -9.87 -1.67 -11.91
C VAL A 111 -10.53 -0.35 -12.33
N SER A 112 -11.13 -0.30 -13.53
CA SER A 112 -11.78 0.92 -14.05
C SER A 112 -13.03 1.33 -13.28
N SER A 113 -13.69 0.39 -12.60
CA SER A 113 -14.92 0.65 -11.82
C SER A 113 -14.65 1.20 -10.41
N LEU A 114 -13.41 1.16 -9.94
CA LEU A 114 -13.08 1.62 -8.60
C LEU A 114 -13.25 3.13 -8.50
N LYS A 115 -13.84 3.55 -7.37
CA LYS A 115 -14.00 4.96 -7.04
C LYS A 115 -12.67 5.54 -6.56
N PRO A 116 -12.41 6.83 -6.84
CA PRO A 116 -11.29 7.55 -6.26
C PRO A 116 -11.35 7.52 -4.72
N VAL A 117 -10.18 7.45 -4.07
CA VAL A 117 -10.07 7.32 -2.60
C VAL A 117 -9.79 8.67 -1.93
N PHE A 118 -8.93 9.49 -2.53
CA PHE A 118 -8.37 10.68 -1.87
C PHE A 118 -9.12 11.99 -2.21
N LYS A 119 -9.85 12.01 -3.33
CA LYS A 119 -10.62 13.17 -3.80
C LYS A 119 -11.85 12.71 -4.57
N LYS A 120 -13.00 13.36 -4.36
CA LYS A 120 -14.29 12.96 -4.98
C LYS A 120 -14.22 12.85 -6.51
N ASP A 121 -13.55 13.81 -7.15
CA ASP A 121 -13.35 13.87 -8.60
C ASP A 121 -11.88 13.58 -8.96
N GLY A 122 -11.23 12.73 -8.17
CA GLY A 122 -9.83 12.34 -8.34
C GLY A 122 -9.64 11.20 -9.34
N THR A 123 -8.39 10.81 -9.55
CA THR A 123 -7.99 9.69 -10.42
C THR A 123 -7.38 8.52 -9.66
N VAL A 124 -6.92 8.74 -8.42
CA VAL A 124 -6.19 7.74 -7.63
C VAL A 124 -7.17 6.82 -6.91
N THR A 125 -7.01 5.52 -7.14
CA THR A 125 -7.86 4.45 -6.60
C THR A 125 -7.04 3.44 -5.80
N ALA A 126 -7.73 2.53 -5.10
CA ALA A 126 -7.08 1.44 -4.39
C ALA A 126 -6.38 0.43 -5.31
N ALA A 127 -6.67 0.39 -6.62
CA ALA A 127 -5.97 -0.50 -7.55
C ALA A 127 -4.71 0.15 -8.14
N ASN A 128 -4.78 1.43 -8.48
CA ASN A 128 -3.69 2.14 -9.16
C ASN A 128 -2.72 2.86 -8.20
N ALA A 129 -2.91 2.69 -6.89
CA ALA A 129 -1.96 3.02 -5.85
C ALA A 129 -1.40 1.74 -5.20
N SER A 130 -0.17 1.80 -4.71
CA SER A 130 0.42 0.71 -3.92
C SER A 130 -0.32 0.52 -2.59
N ASN A 131 -0.29 -0.70 -2.07
CA ASN A 131 -0.91 -1.06 -0.81
C ASN A 131 0.06 -0.91 0.37
N LEU A 132 -0.41 -1.28 1.57
CA LEU A 132 0.43 -1.36 2.77
C LEU A 132 1.07 -2.75 2.80
N ASN A 133 2.40 -2.81 2.92
CA ASN A 133 3.16 -4.06 2.82
C ASN A 133 4.14 -4.22 3.97
N ASP A 134 4.56 -5.48 4.19
CA ASP A 134 5.62 -5.84 5.13
C ASP A 134 6.80 -6.41 4.33
N GLY A 135 8.04 -6.02 4.65
CA GLY A 135 9.21 -6.50 3.91
C GLY A 135 10.56 -6.00 4.39
N ALA A 136 11.63 -6.64 3.91
CA ALA A 136 13.01 -6.23 4.17
C ALA A 136 13.91 -6.60 2.99
N SER A 137 14.99 -5.82 2.79
CA SER A 137 16.06 -6.09 1.82
C SER A 137 17.37 -5.55 2.41
N ALA A 138 18.50 -6.18 2.09
CA ALA A 138 19.83 -5.87 2.64
C ALA A 138 20.94 -6.18 1.62
#